data_AF-A0A2D7QRG1-F1
#
_entry.id   AF-A0A2D7QRG1-F1
#
_cell.length_a   1.000
_cell.length_b   1.000
_cell.length_c   1.000
_cell.angle_alpha   90.00
_cell.angle_beta   90.00
_cell.angle_gamma   90.00
#
_symmetry.space_group_name_H-M   'P 1'
#
loop_
_entity.id
_entity.type
_entity.pdbx_description
1 polymer ?
#
loop_
_entity_poly.entity_id
_entity_poly.type
_entity_poly.pdbx_seq_one_letter_code
_entity_poly.pdbx_strand_id
1 'polypeptide(L)'
;MIGLAQVYLKKNTENDQACLLAEQACQLQPVSEYFDILAQVYHQARKIKLAFKACQLAIESALDNPVFQQRLAELQKDQAKY
;
A
#
# COMPACT_ATOMS: atom_id res chain seq x y z
N MET A 1 -11.75 0.86 9.16
CA MET A 1 -12.43 1.03 7.86
C MET A 1 -11.60 0.35 6.77
N ILE A 2 -11.47 -0.98 6.80
CA ILE A 2 -10.55 -1.72 5.91
C ILE A 2 -11.25 -2.27 4.66
N GLY A 3 -12.54 -2.59 4.78
CA GLY A 3 -13.31 -3.17 3.69
C GLY A 3 -13.45 -2.27 2.47
N LEU A 4 -13.48 -0.94 2.62
CA LEU A 4 -13.68 -0.02 1.50
C LEU A 4 -12.51 -0.03 0.53
N ALA A 5 -11.27 0.07 1.02
CA ALA A 5 -10.09 0.05 0.16
C ALA A 5 -9.89 -1.32 -0.52
N GLN A 6 -10.25 -2.43 0.14
CA GLN A 6 -10.32 -3.75 -0.49
C GLN A 6 -11.39 -3.85 -1.59
N VAL A 7 -12.56 -3.22 -1.38
CA VAL A 7 -13.62 -3.14 -2.38
C VAL A 7 -13.15 -2.34 -3.60
N TYR A 8 -12.40 -1.26 -3.40
CA TYR A 8 -11.82 -0.49 -4.50
C TYR A 8 -10.68 -1.25 -5.22
N LEU A 9 -9.85 -2.03 -4.50
CA LEU A 9 -8.87 -2.92 -5.13
C LEU A 9 -9.51 -3.97 -6.05
N LYS A 10 -10.76 -4.36 -5.81
CA LYS A 10 -11.52 -5.24 -6.72
C LYS A 10 -12.07 -4.50 -7.94
N LYS A 11 -12.35 -3.20 -7.80
CA LYS A 11 -12.83 -2.30 -8.85
C LYS A 11 -11.63 -1.54 -9.44
N ASN A 12 -10.86 -2.24 -10.26
CA ASN A 12 -9.64 -1.76 -10.93
C ASN A 12 -9.76 -0.37 -11.62
N THR A 13 -11.00 0.10 -11.85
CA THR A 13 -11.36 1.40 -12.43
C THR A 13 -11.22 2.60 -11.48
N GLU A 14 -11.20 2.40 -10.15
CA GLU A 14 -11.25 3.50 -9.16
C GLU A 14 -9.94 3.62 -8.33
N ASN A 15 -8.80 3.32 -8.95
CA ASN A 15 -7.48 3.32 -8.30
C ASN A 15 -7.09 4.67 -7.67
N ASP A 16 -7.43 5.83 -8.27
CA ASP A 16 -7.10 7.14 -7.68
C ASP A 16 -7.95 7.45 -6.43
N GLN A 17 -9.22 7.05 -6.42
CA GLN A 17 -10.08 7.24 -5.25
C GLN A 17 -9.66 6.30 -4.11
N ALA A 18 -9.21 5.09 -4.44
CA ALA A 18 -8.60 4.16 -3.49
C ALA A 18 -7.33 4.74 -2.85
N CYS A 19 -6.48 5.43 -3.63
CA CYS A 19 -5.28 6.09 -3.10
C CYS A 19 -5.66 7.17 -2.08
N LEU A 20 -6.58 8.07 -2.46
CA LEU A 20 -7.05 9.14 -1.60
C LEU A 20 -7.63 8.63 -0.27
N LEU A 21 -8.49 7.62 -0.34
CA LEU A 21 -9.09 7.02 0.87
C LEU A 21 -8.05 6.34 1.75
N ALA A 22 -7.08 5.64 1.15
CA ALA A 22 -6.01 4.99 1.89
C ALA A 22 -5.06 6.02 2.53
N GLU A 23 -4.76 7.15 1.87
CA GLU A 23 -4.04 8.29 2.44
C GLU A 23 -4.81 8.93 3.60
N GLN A 24 -6.12 9.17 3.44
CA GLN A 24 -6.95 9.69 4.52
C GLN A 24 -7.02 8.74 5.71
N ALA A 25 -7.16 7.44 5.47
CA ALA A 25 -7.14 6.44 6.54
C ALA A 25 -5.80 6.44 7.29
N CYS A 26 -4.70 6.62 6.56
CA CYS A 26 -3.37 6.73 7.12
C CYS A 26 -3.17 8.01 7.94
N GLN A 27 -3.75 9.14 7.51
CA GLN A 27 -3.76 10.38 8.30
C GLN A 27 -4.60 10.27 9.57
N LEU A 28 -5.71 9.54 9.54
CA LEU A 28 -6.57 9.31 10.70
C LEU A 28 -5.95 8.33 11.69
N GLN A 29 -5.35 7.26 11.19
CA GLN A 29 -4.64 6.26 11.97
C GLN A 29 -3.43 5.78 11.19
N PRO A 30 -2.20 6.21 11.55
CA PRO A 30 -0.99 5.72 10.92
C PRO A 30 -0.63 4.34 11.49
N VAL A 31 -1.46 3.33 11.19
CA VAL A 31 -1.18 1.93 11.53
C VAL A 31 -0.69 1.17 10.31
N SER A 32 0.19 0.21 10.54
CA SER A 32 0.87 -0.58 9.50
C SER A 32 -0.09 -1.27 8.53
N GLU A 33 -1.29 -1.63 9.00
CA GLU A 33 -2.34 -2.24 8.18
C GLU A 33 -2.90 -1.27 7.12
N TYR A 34 -2.96 0.04 7.39
CA TYR A 34 -3.37 1.01 6.37
C TYR A 34 -2.26 1.31 5.36
N PHE A 35 -1.00 1.37 5.82
CA PHE A 35 0.14 1.50 4.91
C PHE A 35 0.25 0.31 3.95
N ASP A 36 -0.09 -0.90 4.41
CA ASP A 36 -0.16 -2.10 3.59
C ASP A 36 -1.17 -1.99 2.44
N ILE A 37 -2.36 -1.49 2.76
CA ILE A 37 -3.43 -1.27 1.79
C ILE A 37 -3.00 -0.19 0.79
N LEU A 38 -2.38 0.89 1.27
CA LEU A 38 -1.81 1.96 0.45
C LEU A 38 -0.79 1.41 -0.55
N ALA A 39 0.10 0.53 -0.10
CA ALA A 39 1.08 -0.12 -0.96
C ALA A 39 0.42 -1.00 -2.04
N GLN A 40 -0.59 -1.78 -1.69
CA GLN A 40 -1.36 -2.60 -2.66
C GLN A 40 -2.07 -1.75 -3.71
N VAL A 41 -2.71 -0.66 -3.27
CA VAL A 41 -3.42 0.25 -4.15
C VAL A 41 -2.46 0.93 -5.12
N TYR A 42 -1.34 1.45 -4.63
CA TYR A 42 -0.31 2.03 -5.50
C TYR A 42 0.31 1.00 -6.44
N HIS A 43 0.46 -0.26 -6.01
CA HIS A 43 0.94 -1.34 -6.86
C HIS A 43 -0.03 -1.61 -8.03
N GLN A 44 -1.34 -1.74 -7.75
CA GLN A 44 -2.35 -1.87 -8.81
C GLN A 44 -2.42 -0.64 -9.72
N ALA A 45 -2.20 0.55 -9.18
CA ALA A 45 -2.15 1.79 -9.94
C ALA A 45 -0.86 1.95 -10.77
N ARG A 46 0.04 0.95 -10.81
CA ARG A 46 1.40 1.02 -11.39
C ARG A 46 2.27 2.16 -10.82
N LYS A 47 1.90 2.73 -9.68
CA LYS A 47 2.67 3.77 -8.97
C LYS A 47 3.71 3.10 -8.05
N ILE A 48 4.61 2.29 -8.63
CA ILE A 48 5.56 1.43 -7.89
C ILE A 48 6.42 2.21 -6.89
N LYS A 49 6.88 3.42 -7.26
CA LYS A 49 7.67 4.28 -6.37
C LYS A 49 6.91 4.69 -5.08
N LEU A 50 5.62 4.98 -5.20
CA LEU A 50 4.78 5.34 -4.06
C LEU A 50 4.44 4.11 -3.23
N ALA A 51 4.18 2.97 -3.88
CA ALA A 51 3.95 1.69 -3.21
C ALA A 51 5.14 1.30 -2.31
N PHE A 52 6.36 1.43 -2.83
CA PHE A 52 7.58 1.16 -2.09
C PHE A 52 7.70 2.05 -0.84
N LYS A 53 7.45 3.36 -1.01
CA LYS A 53 7.53 4.32 0.09
C LYS A 53 6.48 4.03 1.18
N ALA A 54 5.26 3.64 0.79
CA ALA A 54 4.22 3.23 1.72
C ALA A 54 4.60 1.93 2.47
N CYS A 55 5.18 0.94 1.78
CA CYS A 55 5.67 -0.28 2.42
C CYS A 55 6.82 -0.01 3.39
N GLN A 56 7.75 0.91 3.08
CA GLN A 56 8.78 1.32 4.03
C GLN A 56 8.19 1.92 5.29
N LEU A 57 7.24 2.86 5.16
CA LEU A 57 6.55 3.45 6.31
C LEU A 57 5.79 2.40 7.13
N ALA A 58 5.21 1.38 6.48
CA ALA A 58 4.57 0.25 7.17
C ALA A 58 5.56 -0.51 8.05
N ILE A 59 6.77 -0.78 7.54
CA ILE A 59 7.85 -1.48 8.25
C ILE A 59 8.41 -0.61 9.37
N GLU A 60 8.59 0.69 9.14
CA GLU A 60 9.04 1.61 10.21
C GLU A 60 8.02 1.69 11.35
N SER A 61 6.72 1.58 11.04
CA SER A 61 5.64 1.58 12.03
C SER A 61 5.45 0.22 12.71
N ALA A 62 5.71 -0.89 12.02
CA ALA A 62 5.74 -2.26 12.57
C ALA A 62 7.00 -2.98 12.13
N LEU A 63 8.08 -2.74 12.88
CA LEU A 63 9.41 -3.27 12.61
C LEU A 63 9.46 -4.81 12.57
N ASP A 64 8.48 -5.47 13.17
CA ASP A 64 8.47 -6.91 13.46
C ASP A 64 7.41 -7.69 12.65
N ASN A 65 7.01 -7.19 11.47
CA ASN A 65 6.06 -7.93 10.64
C ASN A 65 6.72 -8.48 9.35
N PRO A 66 7.01 -9.79 9.29
CA PRO A 66 7.67 -10.42 8.13
C PRO A 66 6.83 -10.34 6.85
N VAL A 67 5.52 -10.11 6.96
CA VAL A 67 4.63 -9.91 5.80
C VAL A 67 5.01 -8.64 5.03
N PHE A 68 5.37 -7.56 5.72
CA PHE A 68 5.76 -6.31 5.06
C PHE A 68 7.13 -6.43 4.40
N GLN A 69 8.06 -7.18 5.00
CA GLN A 69 9.37 -7.44 4.41
C GLN A 69 9.25 -8.24 3.11
N GLN A 70 8.38 -9.26 3.06
CA GLN A 70 8.12 -9.99 1.81
C GLN A 70 7.53 -9.08 0.73
N ARG A 71 6.53 -8.25 1.06
CA ARG A 71 5.95 -7.33 0.08
C ARG A 71 6.92 -6.28 -0.43
N LEU A 72 7.79 -5.76 0.45
CA LEU A 72 8.84 -4.86 0.05
C LEU A 72 9.77 -5.52 -0.98
N ALA A 73 10.15 -6.78 -0.74
CA ALA A 73 10.98 -7.55 -1.68
C ALA A 73 10.27 -7.81 -3.02
N GLU A 74 8.96 -8.09 -3.02
CA GLU A 74 8.18 -8.21 -4.25
C GLU A 74 8.10 -6.89 -5.02
N LEU A 75 7.83 -5.78 -4.32
CA LEU A 75 7.79 -4.45 -4.91
C LEU A 75 9.14 -4.02 -5.49
N GLN A 76 10.26 -4.39 -4.84
CA GLN A 76 11.60 -4.13 -5.38
C GLN A 76 11.87 -4.90 -6.68
N LYS A 77 11.41 -6.15 -6.75
CA LYS A 77 11.52 -6.95 -7.98
C LYS A 77 10.70 -6.35 -9.12
N ASP A 78 9.51 -5.83 -8.81
CA ASP A 78 8.66 -5.17 -9.82
C ASP A 78 9.25 -3.83 -10.27
N GLN A 79 9.84 -3.07 -9.34
CA GLN A 79 10.56 -1.83 -9.66
C GLN A 79 11.76 -2.07 -10.58
N ALA A 80 12.48 -3.19 -10.41
CA ALA A 80 13.63 -3.53 -11.25
C ALA A 80 13.26 -3.99 -12.67
N LYS A 81 11.97 -4.26 -12.93
CA LYS A 81 11.45 -4.74 -14.22
C LYS A 81 10.97 -3.65 -15.17
N TYR A 82 10.84 -2.41 -14.71
CA TYR A 82 10.42 -1.24 -15.50
C TYR A 82 11.52 -0.19 -15.54
#